data_AF-A0A841FQD4-F1
#
_entry.id   AF-A0A841FQD4-F1
#
_cell.length_a   1.000
_cell.length_b   1.000
_cell.length_c   1.000
_cell.angle_alpha   90.00
_cell.angle_beta   90.00
_cell.angle_gamma   90.00
#
_symmetry.space_group_name_H-M   'P 1'
#
loop_
_entity.id
_entity.type
_entity.pdbx_description
1 polymer ?
#
loop_
_entity_poly.entity_id
_entity_poly.type
_entity_poly.pdbx_seq_one_letter_code
_entity_poly.pdbx_strand_id
1 'polypeptide(L)'
;MPVGDRVQEGPSLGFEEFTEKLRKLTVRALSPDRSVRAILDSTGKRVEFGYDGSGGHTERTLGEQVTAALQAIEQGYQRAMSILLSHATGEPEPLAGTPVLDARGRAYAQRVGGIDVRVESPRGAVAIRRSARPSGTEVRIRPNTLGGLGMSDEQLVGELNAAIAAADSEYERRFSAVQEQYRWEARG
;
A
#
# COMPACT_ATOMS: atom_id res chain seq x y z
N MET A 1 -46.90 -2.58 23.03
CA MET A 1 -45.66 -3.25 23.49
C MET A 1 -44.52 -2.72 22.63
N PRO A 2 -43.68 -1.78 23.10
CA PRO A 2 -42.51 -1.39 22.33
C PRO A 2 -41.41 -2.43 22.52
N VAL A 3 -40.96 -3.02 21.42
CA VAL A 3 -39.77 -3.86 21.34
C VAL A 3 -38.58 -2.91 21.50
N GLY A 4 -37.92 -2.96 22.66
CA GLY A 4 -36.68 -2.24 22.88
C GLY A 4 -35.57 -2.90 22.08
N ASP A 5 -35.18 -2.29 20.95
CA ASP A 5 -33.93 -2.59 20.27
C ASP A 5 -32.79 -2.24 21.22
N ARG A 6 -32.30 -3.25 21.94
CA ARG A 6 -30.98 -3.19 22.56
C ARG A 6 -29.97 -3.29 21.44
N VAL A 7 -29.49 -2.14 20.96
CA VAL A 7 -28.20 -2.08 20.27
C VAL A 7 -27.19 -2.69 21.24
N GLN A 8 -26.73 -3.91 20.95
CA GLN A 8 -25.61 -4.49 21.67
C GLN A 8 -24.41 -3.60 21.37
N GLU A 9 -23.99 -2.81 22.35
CA GLU A 9 -22.68 -2.18 22.36
C GLU A 9 -21.65 -3.31 22.32
N GLY A 10 -21.16 -3.63 21.12
CA GLY A 10 -20.06 -4.56 20.94
C GLY A 10 -18.85 -4.08 21.73
N PRO A 11 -17.99 -4.99 22.22
CA PRO A 11 -16.81 -4.60 22.99
C PRO A 11 -15.92 -3.70 22.13
N SER A 12 -15.80 -2.42 22.53
CA SER A 12 -14.85 -1.50 21.93
C SER A 12 -13.43 -1.97 22.28
N LEU A 13 -12.58 -2.09 21.26
CA LEU A 13 -11.17 -2.36 21.50
C LEU A 13 -10.55 -1.16 22.23
N GLY A 14 -9.91 -1.40 23.37
CA GLY A 14 -9.09 -0.39 24.01
C GLY A 14 -7.98 0.08 23.05
N PHE A 15 -7.53 1.34 23.18
CA PHE A 15 -6.50 1.94 22.33
C PHE A 15 -5.20 1.11 22.27
N GLU A 16 -4.82 0.50 23.40
CA GLU A 16 -3.64 -0.38 23.48
C GLU A 16 -3.82 -1.67 22.66
N GLU A 17 -4.99 -2.31 22.74
CA GLU A 17 -5.30 -3.52 21.97
C GLU A 17 -5.37 -3.23 20.47
N PHE A 18 -5.96 -2.08 20.09
CA PHE A 18 -5.96 -1.60 18.71
C PHE A 18 -4.53 -1.39 18.18
N THR A 19 -3.69 -0.70 18.94
CA THR A 19 -2.29 -0.43 18.57
C THR A 19 -1.49 -1.72 18.45
N GLU A 20 -1.71 -2.69 19.34
CA GLU A 20 -1.06 -4.00 19.28
C GLU A 20 -1.50 -4.79 18.04
N LYS A 21 -2.79 -4.80 17.72
CA LYS A 21 -3.34 -5.43 16.50
C LYS A 21 -2.78 -4.79 15.24
N LEU A 22 -2.68 -3.46 15.21
CA LEU A 22 -2.05 -2.74 14.11
C LEU A 22 -0.58 -3.13 13.94
N ARG A 23 0.18 -3.19 15.04
CA ARG A 23 1.60 -3.56 14.99
C ARG A 23 1.82 -4.99 14.49
N LYS A 24 0.89 -5.90 14.79
CA LYS A 24 0.92 -7.31 14.37
C LYS A 24 0.27 -7.54 13.01
N LEU A 25 -0.35 -6.52 12.41
CA LEU A 25 -1.06 -6.66 11.14
C LEU A 25 -0.06 -7.02 10.04
N THR A 26 -0.25 -8.19 9.45
CA THR A 26 0.48 -8.65 8.28
C THR A 26 -0.52 -8.95 7.20
N VAL A 27 -0.39 -8.28 6.06
CA VAL A 27 -1.20 -8.54 4.86
C VAL A 27 -0.32 -9.23 3.85
N ARG A 28 -0.91 -10.16 3.10
CA ARG A 28 -0.25 -10.86 2.00
C ARG A 28 -1.18 -10.87 0.81
N ALA A 29 -0.63 -10.69 -0.37
CA ALA A 29 -1.36 -10.78 -1.62
C ALA A 29 -0.53 -11.53 -2.67
N LEU A 30 -1.23 -12.20 -3.57
CA LEU A 30 -0.62 -12.88 -4.71
C LEU A 30 -1.00 -12.13 -5.99
N SER A 31 -0.10 -12.15 -6.96
CA SER A 31 -0.41 -11.77 -8.33
C SER A 31 -1.47 -12.71 -8.93
N PRO A 32 -2.20 -12.30 -9.98
CA PRO A 32 -3.21 -13.14 -10.65
C PRO A 32 -2.75 -14.54 -11.03
N ASP A 33 -1.52 -14.68 -11.52
CA ASP A 33 -0.91 -15.98 -11.87
C ASP A 33 -0.14 -16.66 -10.73
N ARG A 34 -0.10 -16.03 -9.55
CA ARG A 34 0.59 -16.49 -8.33
C ARG A 34 2.13 -16.57 -8.45
N SER A 35 2.71 -15.98 -9.49
CA SER A 35 4.17 -15.88 -9.67
C SER A 35 4.83 -14.92 -8.68
N VAL A 36 4.10 -13.91 -8.19
CA VAL A 36 4.59 -12.90 -7.25
C VAL A 36 3.74 -12.87 -6.00
N ARG A 37 4.38 -12.82 -4.84
CA ARG A 37 3.75 -12.57 -3.55
C ARG A 37 4.22 -11.22 -3.02
N ALA A 38 3.29 -10.34 -2.68
CA ALA A 38 3.56 -9.14 -1.89
C ALA A 38 3.26 -9.41 -0.41
N ILE A 39 4.07 -8.83 0.47
CA ILE A 39 3.93 -8.88 1.93
C ILE A 39 4.06 -7.45 2.47
N LEU A 40 3.17 -7.08 3.39
CA LEU A 40 3.17 -5.81 4.09
C LEU A 40 3.00 -6.13 5.57
N ASP A 41 4.00 -5.75 6.34
CA ASP A 41 4.02 -5.89 7.79
C ASP A 41 4.66 -4.64 8.42
N SER A 42 4.97 -4.71 9.72
CA SER A 42 5.59 -3.60 10.46
C SER A 42 6.96 -3.13 9.93
N THR A 43 7.62 -3.93 9.08
CA THR A 43 8.91 -3.60 8.48
C THR A 43 8.79 -2.91 7.12
N GLY A 44 7.58 -2.86 6.55
CA GLY A 44 7.29 -2.25 5.26
C GLY A 44 6.78 -3.26 4.23
N LYS A 45 6.78 -2.83 2.96
CA LYS A 45 6.38 -3.67 1.82
C LYS A 45 7.57 -4.42 1.26
N ARG A 46 7.36 -5.68 0.88
CA ARG A 46 8.32 -6.48 0.14
C ARG A 46 7.63 -7.46 -0.80
N VAL A 47 8.35 -7.90 -1.81
CA VAL A 47 7.92 -8.92 -2.76
C VAL A 47 8.85 -10.12 -2.74
N GLU A 48 8.26 -11.28 -3.02
CA GLU A 48 8.92 -12.57 -3.18
C GLU A 48 8.40 -13.19 -4.49
N PHE A 49 9.26 -13.92 -5.20
CA PHE A 49 8.81 -14.76 -6.30
C PHE A 49 8.33 -16.12 -5.78
N GLY A 50 7.36 -16.69 -6.50
CA GLY A 50 6.88 -18.05 -6.30
C GLY A 50 7.88 -19.09 -6.80
N TYR A 51 7.43 -20.35 -6.86
CA TYR A 51 8.29 -21.48 -7.23
C TYR A 51 8.87 -21.35 -8.65
N ASP A 52 8.09 -20.82 -9.58
CA ASP A 52 8.51 -20.65 -10.97
C ASP A 52 9.37 -19.38 -11.18
N GLY A 53 9.57 -18.58 -10.13
CA GLY A 53 10.47 -17.44 -10.17
C GLY A 53 10.02 -16.35 -11.15
N SER A 54 10.97 -15.82 -11.93
CA SER A 54 10.68 -15.02 -13.13
C SER A 54 10.43 -15.87 -14.38
N GLY A 55 10.55 -17.20 -14.27
CA GLY A 55 10.41 -18.14 -15.38
C GLY A 55 9.04 -18.02 -16.06
N GLY A 56 9.05 -17.92 -17.39
CA GLY A 56 7.82 -17.77 -18.18
C GLY A 56 7.31 -16.32 -18.30
N HIS A 57 8.01 -15.35 -17.71
CA HIS A 57 7.69 -13.94 -17.86
C HIS A 57 8.69 -13.17 -18.75
N THR A 58 8.16 -12.18 -19.47
CA THR A 58 8.93 -11.04 -19.96
C THR A 58 9.05 -9.98 -18.87
N GLU A 59 9.96 -9.01 -19.00
CA GLU A 59 10.09 -7.89 -18.05
C GLU A 59 8.79 -7.11 -17.90
N ARG A 60 8.06 -6.94 -19.01
CA ARG A 60 6.74 -6.29 -19.01
C ARG A 60 5.74 -7.07 -18.19
N THR A 61 5.55 -8.36 -18.51
CA THR A 61 4.55 -9.19 -17.82
C THR A 61 4.90 -9.39 -16.35
N LEU A 62 6.18 -9.51 -16.00
CA LEU A 62 6.59 -9.60 -14.60
C LEU A 62 6.33 -8.29 -13.85
N GLY A 63 6.63 -7.13 -14.46
CA GLY A 63 6.28 -5.82 -13.90
C GLY A 63 4.77 -5.66 -13.66
N GLU A 64 3.94 -6.18 -14.57
CA GLU A 64 2.48 -6.23 -14.42
C GLU A 64 2.07 -7.11 -13.22
N GLN A 65 2.66 -8.29 -13.04
CA GLN A 65 2.36 -9.18 -11.90
C GLN A 65 2.79 -8.57 -10.56
N VAL A 66 3.98 -7.96 -10.50
CA VAL A 66 4.45 -7.23 -9.30
C VAL A 66 3.50 -6.08 -8.97
N THR A 67 3.12 -5.30 -9.99
CA THR A 67 2.16 -4.20 -9.85
C THR A 67 0.84 -4.69 -9.27
N ALA A 68 0.28 -5.77 -9.82
CA ALA A 68 -0.98 -6.33 -9.35
C ALA A 68 -0.89 -6.83 -7.90
N ALA A 69 0.20 -7.49 -7.52
CA ALA A 69 0.41 -7.96 -6.14
C ALA A 69 0.53 -6.79 -5.15
N LEU A 70 1.23 -5.71 -5.51
CA LEU A 70 1.36 -4.50 -4.68
C LEU A 70 0.03 -3.72 -4.58
N GLN A 71 -0.77 -3.67 -5.63
CA GLN A 71 -2.09 -3.04 -5.53
C GLN A 71 -3.04 -3.87 -4.65
N ALA A 72 -3.02 -5.20 -4.79
CA ALA A 72 -3.84 -6.10 -4.00
C ALA A 72 -3.49 -6.03 -2.50
N ILE A 73 -2.20 -5.88 -2.16
CA ILE A 73 -1.80 -5.76 -0.76
C ILE A 73 -2.20 -4.43 -0.13
N GLU A 74 -2.12 -3.33 -0.89
CA GLU A 74 -2.57 -2.01 -0.43
C GLU A 74 -4.08 -2.01 -0.17
N GLN A 75 -4.87 -2.60 -1.07
CA GLN A 75 -6.32 -2.78 -0.87
C GLN A 75 -6.63 -3.67 0.34
N GLY A 76 -5.90 -4.79 0.48
CA GLY A 76 -6.04 -5.69 1.63
C GLY A 76 -5.73 -4.99 2.96
N TYR A 77 -4.71 -4.13 2.98
CA TYR A 77 -4.35 -3.32 4.15
C TYR A 77 -5.39 -2.26 4.47
N GLN A 78 -5.89 -1.53 3.48
CA GLN A 78 -6.98 -0.57 3.68
C GLN A 78 -8.22 -1.23 4.26
N ARG A 79 -8.58 -2.42 3.76
CA ARG A 79 -9.70 -3.21 4.28
C ARG A 79 -9.45 -3.68 5.72
N ALA A 80 -8.26 -4.22 6.00
CA ALA A 80 -7.91 -4.66 7.35
C ALA A 80 -7.91 -3.49 8.35
N MET A 81 -7.40 -2.33 7.95
CA MET A 81 -7.44 -1.09 8.75
C MET A 81 -8.89 -0.65 9.03
N SER A 82 -9.74 -0.66 8.00
CA SER A 82 -11.17 -0.34 8.11
C SER A 82 -11.88 -1.23 9.13
N ILE A 83 -11.63 -2.54 9.08
CA ILE A 83 -12.17 -3.52 10.04
C ILE A 83 -11.63 -3.28 11.46
N LEU A 84 -10.33 -3.02 11.61
CA LEU A 84 -9.78 -2.75 12.94
C LEU A 84 -10.33 -1.45 13.55
N LEU A 85 -10.55 -0.43 12.71
CA LEU A 85 -11.12 0.84 13.14
C LEU A 85 -12.58 0.69 13.56
N SER A 86 -13.41 -0.02 12.77
CA SER A 86 -14.81 -0.27 13.11
C SER A 86 -14.95 -1.07 14.41
N HIS A 87 -14.08 -2.05 14.65
CA HIS A 87 -14.03 -2.77 15.92
C HIS A 87 -13.59 -1.89 17.10
N ALA A 88 -12.74 -0.89 16.87
CA ALA A 88 -12.28 0.01 17.92
C ALA A 88 -13.31 1.08 18.28
N THR A 89 -13.99 1.66 17.29
CA THR A 89 -14.98 2.73 17.50
C THR A 89 -16.38 2.21 17.79
N GLY A 90 -16.67 0.95 17.48
CA GLY A 90 -18.03 0.39 17.52
C GLY A 90 -18.93 0.94 16.41
N GLU A 91 -18.40 1.77 15.51
CA GLU A 91 -19.13 2.27 14.35
C GLU A 91 -19.08 1.23 13.23
N PRO A 92 -20.20 1.03 12.49
CA PRO A 92 -20.21 0.14 11.34
C PRO A 92 -19.16 0.57 10.32
N GLU A 93 -18.61 -0.40 9.59
CA GLU A 93 -17.67 -0.15 8.51
C GLU A 93 -18.26 0.94 7.59
N PRO A 94 -17.57 2.07 7.36
CA PRO A 94 -18.11 3.12 6.51
C PRO A 94 -18.33 2.52 5.12
N LEU A 95 -19.59 2.32 4.73
CA LEU A 95 -19.99 1.98 3.38
C LEU A 95 -19.29 2.98 2.45
N ALA A 96 -18.61 2.47 1.41
CA ALA A 96 -17.86 3.28 0.45
C ALA A 96 -18.68 4.50 -0.01
N GLY A 97 -18.42 5.62 0.64
CA GLY A 97 -19.21 6.82 0.58
C GLY A 97 -18.27 7.96 0.86
N THR A 98 -18.12 8.84 -0.12
CA THR A 98 -17.19 9.96 -0.05
C THR A 98 -17.52 10.77 1.20
N PRO A 99 -16.60 10.93 2.17
CA PRO A 99 -16.84 11.85 3.26
C PRO A 99 -17.11 13.22 2.64
N VAL A 100 -18.15 13.92 3.13
CA VAL A 100 -18.38 15.31 2.75
C VAL A 100 -17.28 16.12 3.40
N LEU A 101 -16.15 16.20 2.71
CA LEU A 101 -15.01 17.00 3.14
C LEU A 101 -15.40 18.47 3.02
N ASP A 102 -15.13 19.25 4.06
CA ASP A 102 -15.19 20.70 3.99
C ASP A 102 -14.15 21.23 2.98
N ALA A 103 -14.16 22.55 2.71
CA ALA A 103 -13.25 23.13 1.73
C ALA A 103 -11.77 22.86 2.05
N ARG A 104 -11.41 22.81 3.35
CA ARG A 104 -10.06 22.51 3.84
C ARG A 104 -9.69 21.04 3.60
N GLY A 105 -10.59 20.11 3.93
CA GLY A 105 -10.44 18.68 3.68
C GLY A 105 -10.31 18.37 2.18
N ARG A 106 -11.06 19.06 1.31
CA ARG A 106 -10.90 18.92 -0.14
C ARG A 106 -9.55 19.41 -0.64
N ALA A 107 -9.08 20.57 -0.15
CA ALA A 107 -7.76 21.10 -0.50
C ALA A 107 -6.63 20.16 -0.05
N TYR A 108 -6.74 19.62 1.17
CA TYR A 108 -5.81 18.61 1.68
C TYR A 108 -5.82 17.34 0.83
N ALA A 109 -7.00 16.79 0.52
CA ALA A 109 -7.14 15.60 -0.32
C ALA A 109 -6.57 15.81 -1.74
N GLN A 110 -6.71 17.01 -2.32
CA GLN A 110 -6.10 17.35 -3.60
C GLN A 110 -4.57 17.38 -3.52
N ARG A 111 -3.99 17.95 -2.47
CA ARG A 111 -2.52 17.99 -2.28
C ARG A 111 -1.95 16.59 -2.10
N VAL A 112 -2.57 15.77 -1.25
CA VAL A 112 -2.20 14.36 -1.08
C VAL A 112 -2.36 13.60 -2.40
N GLY A 113 -3.50 13.77 -3.09
CA GLY A 113 -3.80 13.17 -4.39
C GLY A 113 -2.85 13.59 -5.53
N GLY A 114 -2.10 14.68 -5.35
CA GLY A 114 -1.07 15.18 -6.26
C GLY A 114 0.31 14.59 -6.04
N ILE A 115 0.53 13.78 -4.99
CA ILE A 115 1.81 13.12 -4.76
C ILE A 115 2.05 12.06 -5.83
N ASP A 116 3.08 12.26 -6.65
CA ASP A 116 3.62 11.32 -7.64
C ASP A 116 5.13 11.16 -7.41
N VAL A 117 5.54 9.96 -7.06
CA VAL A 117 6.91 9.57 -6.73
C VAL A 117 7.42 8.65 -7.81
N ARG A 118 8.65 8.88 -8.26
CA ARG A 118 9.36 7.99 -9.18
C ARG A 118 10.73 7.71 -8.60
N VAL A 119 11.07 6.44 -8.52
CA VAL A 119 12.37 5.96 -8.04
C VAL A 119 12.87 4.85 -8.94
N GLU A 120 14.19 4.70 -8.97
CA GLU A 120 14.87 3.60 -9.62
C GLU A 120 15.60 2.76 -8.57
N SER A 121 15.72 1.47 -8.85
CA SER A 121 16.53 0.56 -8.03
C SER A 121 18.02 0.90 -8.15
N PRO A 122 18.87 0.44 -7.21
CA PRO A 122 20.30 0.81 -7.18
C PRO A 122 21.06 0.54 -8.48
N ARG A 123 20.71 -0.51 -9.24
CA ARG A 123 21.32 -0.83 -10.53
C ARG A 123 20.50 -0.32 -11.74
N GLY A 124 19.41 0.41 -11.50
CA GLY A 124 18.52 0.92 -12.56
C GLY A 124 17.79 -0.18 -13.34
N ALA A 125 17.59 -1.34 -12.72
CA ALA A 125 16.90 -2.49 -13.30
C ALA A 125 15.38 -2.39 -13.12
N VAL A 126 14.93 -1.73 -12.05
CA VAL A 126 13.51 -1.54 -11.74
C VAL A 126 13.25 -0.06 -11.55
N ALA A 127 12.18 0.44 -12.17
CA ALA A 127 11.62 1.75 -11.89
C ALA A 127 10.23 1.59 -11.27
N ILE A 128 9.96 2.30 -10.18
CA ILE A 128 8.67 2.32 -9.51
C ILE A 128 8.10 3.74 -9.57
N ARG A 129 6.85 3.82 -9.99
CA ARG A 129 6.03 5.01 -9.87
C ARG A 129 4.96 4.77 -8.83
N ARG A 130 4.90 5.61 -7.79
CA ARG A 130 3.86 5.57 -6.76
C ARG A 130 3.06 6.87 -6.81
N SER A 131 1.74 6.76 -6.87
CA SER A 131 0.82 7.89 -6.84
C SER A 131 -0.26 7.69 -5.78
N ALA A 132 -0.76 8.77 -5.20
CA ALA A 132 -1.88 8.70 -4.26
C ALA A 132 -3.24 8.39 -4.92
N ARG A 133 -3.26 8.12 -6.24
CA ARG A 133 -4.47 7.81 -7.03
C ARG A 133 -4.81 6.31 -6.96
N PRO A 134 -6.02 5.88 -7.38
CA PRO A 134 -6.46 4.49 -7.27
C PRO A 134 -5.56 3.45 -7.95
N SER A 135 -4.80 3.85 -8.98
CA SER A 135 -3.81 3.01 -9.68
C SER A 135 -2.45 2.99 -8.97
N GLY A 136 -2.43 3.04 -7.63
CA GLY A 136 -1.44 3.73 -6.79
C GLY A 136 0.04 3.34 -6.92
N THR A 137 0.36 2.19 -7.51
CA THR A 137 1.76 1.79 -7.76
C THR A 137 1.86 1.15 -9.15
N GLU A 138 2.91 1.49 -9.90
CA GLU A 138 3.29 0.91 -11.19
C GLU A 138 4.77 0.53 -11.14
N VAL A 139 5.08 -0.71 -11.53
CA VAL A 139 6.44 -1.25 -11.57
C VAL A 139 6.84 -1.54 -13.00
N ARG A 140 8.00 -1.05 -13.41
CA ARG A 140 8.61 -1.31 -14.71
C ARG A 140 9.97 -1.96 -14.52
N ILE A 141 10.16 -3.10 -15.15
CA ILE A 141 11.46 -3.78 -15.19
C ILE A 141 12.11 -3.42 -16.53
N ARG A 142 13.38 -2.98 -16.47
CA ARG A 142 14.13 -2.52 -17.63
C ARG A 142 14.34 -3.68 -18.61
N PRO A 143 14.22 -3.47 -19.93
CA PRO A 143 14.47 -4.53 -20.92
C PRO A 143 15.85 -5.17 -20.77
N ASN A 144 15.93 -6.48 -21.01
CA ASN A 144 17.12 -7.33 -20.88
C ASN A 144 17.57 -7.58 -19.43
N THR A 145 16.72 -7.31 -18.43
CA THR A 145 17.00 -7.67 -17.04
C THR A 145 16.85 -9.18 -16.81
N LEU A 146 15.96 -9.86 -17.55
CA LEU A 146 15.66 -11.29 -17.37
C LEU A 146 16.40 -12.22 -18.36
N GLY A 147 17.14 -11.67 -19.33
CA GLY A 147 17.79 -12.44 -20.39
C GLY A 147 18.93 -13.35 -19.91
N GLY A 148 19.56 -14.12 -20.83
CA GLY A 148 20.55 -15.15 -20.49
C GLY A 148 21.87 -14.69 -19.82
N LEU A 149 22.13 -13.37 -19.77
CA LEU A 149 23.19 -12.73 -18.97
C LEU A 149 22.61 -11.76 -17.92
N GLY A 150 21.30 -11.80 -17.74
CA GLY A 150 20.53 -10.92 -16.87
C GLY A 150 20.69 -11.25 -15.39
N MET A 151 19.88 -10.60 -14.58
CA MET A 151 19.86 -10.80 -13.14
C MET A 151 19.25 -12.15 -12.79
N SER A 152 19.80 -12.81 -11.77
CA SER A 152 19.10 -13.94 -11.14
C SER A 152 17.82 -13.45 -10.46
N ASP A 153 16.88 -14.36 -10.21
CA ASP A 153 15.65 -14.05 -9.46
C ASP A 153 15.94 -13.41 -8.09
N GLU A 154 16.95 -13.92 -7.39
CA GLU A 154 17.37 -13.35 -6.10
C GLU A 154 17.85 -11.89 -6.25
N GLN A 155 18.66 -11.61 -7.27
CA GLN A 155 19.14 -10.26 -7.55
C GLN A 155 17.99 -9.33 -7.94
N LEU A 156 17.07 -9.81 -8.79
CA LEU A 156 15.91 -9.03 -9.20
C LEU A 156 14.96 -8.75 -8.03
N VAL A 157 14.71 -9.72 -7.16
CA VAL A 157 13.94 -9.52 -5.92
C VAL A 157 14.63 -8.50 -5.02
N GLY A 158 15.96 -8.53 -4.93
CA GLY A 158 16.75 -7.51 -4.24
C GLY A 158 16.54 -6.10 -4.81
N GLU A 159 16.61 -5.94 -6.13
CA GLU A 159 16.38 -4.66 -6.82
C GLU A 159 14.93 -4.17 -6.67
N LEU A 160 13.95 -5.08 -6.79
CA LEU A 160 12.52 -4.79 -6.57
C LEU A 160 12.30 -4.26 -5.16
N ASN A 161 12.77 -4.96 -4.14
CA ASN A 161 12.59 -4.58 -2.74
C ASN A 161 13.32 -3.27 -2.39
N ALA A 162 14.51 -3.05 -2.95
CA ALA A 162 15.22 -1.78 -2.79
C ALA A 162 14.43 -0.60 -3.41
N ALA A 163 13.88 -0.78 -4.62
CA ALA A 163 13.04 0.24 -5.26
C ALA A 163 11.73 0.48 -4.48
N ILE A 164 11.08 -0.57 -3.96
CA ILE A 164 9.86 -0.46 -3.16
C ILE A 164 10.13 0.37 -1.90
N ALA A 165 11.18 0.02 -1.15
CA ALA A 165 11.56 0.74 0.07
C ALA A 165 11.89 2.22 -0.21
N ALA A 166 12.59 2.50 -1.31
CA ALA A 166 12.88 3.86 -1.75
C ALA A 166 11.60 4.64 -2.13
N ALA A 167 10.67 4.00 -2.85
CA ALA A 167 9.40 4.61 -3.25
C ALA A 167 8.53 4.94 -2.03
N ASP A 168 8.47 4.03 -1.06
CA ASP A 168 7.71 4.19 0.17
C ASP A 168 8.31 5.31 1.04
N SER A 169 9.63 5.33 1.23
CA SER A 169 10.34 6.38 1.99
C SER A 169 10.13 7.76 1.37
N GLU A 170 10.23 7.86 0.04
CA GLU A 170 10.04 9.12 -0.69
C GLU A 170 8.58 9.60 -0.63
N TYR A 171 7.62 8.67 -0.73
CA TYR A 171 6.20 8.99 -0.59
C TYR A 171 5.88 9.50 0.82
N GLU A 172 6.35 8.81 1.86
CA GLU A 172 6.17 9.22 3.25
C GLU A 172 6.75 10.61 3.51
N ARG A 173 7.97 10.88 3.02
CA ARG A 173 8.60 12.21 3.11
C ARG A 173 7.70 13.30 2.51
N ARG A 174 7.17 13.09 1.31
CA ARG A 174 6.28 14.05 0.64
C ARG A 174 4.94 14.19 1.35
N PHE A 175 4.40 13.08 1.83
CA PHE A 175 3.15 13.06 2.57
C PHE A 175 3.27 13.84 3.89
N SER A 176 4.33 13.61 4.66
CA SER A 176 4.64 14.36 5.89
C SER A 176 4.78 15.87 5.62
N ALA A 177 5.46 16.26 4.54
CA ALA A 177 5.58 17.67 4.17
C ALA A 177 4.20 18.32 3.89
N VAL A 178 3.29 17.61 3.21
CA VAL A 178 1.91 18.08 2.99
C VAL A 178 1.13 18.17 4.30
N GLN A 179 1.31 17.20 5.21
CA GLN A 179 0.67 17.22 6.54
C GLN A 179 1.14 18.38 7.41
N GLU A 180 2.45 18.64 7.45
CA GLU A 180 3.03 19.76 8.20
C GLU A 180 2.50 21.09 7.68
N GLN A 181 2.50 21.27 6.35
CA GLN A 181 1.94 22.47 5.74
C GLN A 181 0.46 22.66 6.12
N TYR A 182 -0.34 21.59 6.08
CA TYR A 182 -1.75 21.65 6.46
C TYR A 182 -1.95 22.01 7.94
N ARG A 183 -1.12 21.46 8.85
CA ARG A 183 -1.17 21.78 10.29
C ARG A 183 -0.84 23.24 10.57
N TRP A 184 0.12 23.83 9.84
CA TRP A 184 0.44 25.25 9.96
C TRP A 184 -0.71 26.14 9.48
N GLU A 185 -1.30 25.83 8.33
CA GLU A 185 -2.44 26.57 7.76
C GLU A 185 -3.70 26.50 8.65
N ALA A 186 -3.86 25.44 9.47
CA ALA A 186 -5.00 25.30 10.37
C ALA A 186 -4.90 26.13 11.66
N ARG A 187 -3.70 26.63 12.01
CA ARG A 187 -3.46 27.43 13.23
C ARG A 187 -3.54 28.94 13.01
N GLY A 188 -3.51 29.40 11.76
CA GLY A 188 -3.67 30.80 11.37
C GLY A 188 -5.10 31.10 10.94
#